data_AF-A0A0F6TS29-F1
#
_entry.id   AF-A0A0F6TS29-F1
#
_cell.length_a   1.000
_cell.length_b   1.000
_cell.length_c   1.000
_cell.angle_alpha   90.00
_cell.angle_beta   90.00
_cell.angle_gamma   90.00
#
_symmetry.space_group_name_H-M   'P 1'
#
loop_
_entity.id
_entity.type
_entity.pdbx_description
1 polymer ?
#
loop_
_entity_poly.entity_id
_entity_poly.type
_entity_poly.pdbx_seq_one_letter_code
_entity_poly.pdbx_strand_id
1 'polypeptide(L)'
;MKRKTFLIEFLGAIGAEEIHWKTESETSIAGTVFYEIGNSEETQDFVWHAQEYDIPSDKVLLLAELLHENKLLSLDKITVSRQELHKLFCAKIGYIMSEEEFLSVLNALKSIEVPMVDNGKETDIFFIHE
;
A
#
# COMPACT_ATOMS: atom_id res chain seq x y z
N MET A 1 -3.23 -12.31 8.77
CA MET A 1 -1.75 -12.30 8.50
C MET A 1 -1.43 -11.67 7.15
N LYS A 2 -2.12 -12.10 6.09
CA LYS A 2 -1.99 -11.53 4.73
C LYS A 2 -2.32 -10.03 4.68
N ARG A 3 -3.29 -9.56 5.49
CA ARG A 3 -3.66 -8.13 5.59
C ARG A 3 -2.48 -7.25 6.04
N LYS A 4 -1.76 -7.68 7.08
CA LYS A 4 -0.59 -6.95 7.60
C LYS A 4 0.54 -6.92 6.59
N THR A 5 0.82 -8.05 5.93
CA THR A 5 1.81 -8.10 4.84
C THR A 5 1.47 -7.10 3.75
N PHE A 6 0.22 -7.06 3.30
CA PHE A 6 -0.21 -6.07 2.31
C PHE A 6 -0.04 -4.62 2.80
N LEU A 7 -0.46 -4.32 4.03
CA LEU A 7 -0.32 -2.97 4.61
C LEU A 7 1.13 -2.53 4.77
N ILE A 8 2.05 -3.43 5.11
CA ILE A 8 3.48 -3.14 5.20
C ILE A 8 3.99 -2.63 3.85
N GLU A 9 3.66 -3.33 2.77
CA GLU A 9 4.13 -2.96 1.43
C GLU A 9 3.42 -1.72 0.90
N PHE A 10 2.11 -1.61 1.13
CA PHE A 10 1.33 -0.46 0.68
C PHE A 10 1.73 0.84 1.39
N LEU A 11 1.74 0.84 2.72
CA LEU A 11 2.12 2.02 3.51
C LEU A 11 3.62 2.29 3.42
N GLY A 12 4.44 1.24 3.29
CA GLY A 12 5.87 1.36 3.03
C GLY A 12 6.16 2.06 1.69
N ALA A 13 5.39 1.76 0.64
CA ALA A 13 5.51 2.47 -0.64
C ALA A 13 5.22 3.98 -0.50
N ILE A 14 4.30 4.36 0.38
CA ILE A 14 3.94 5.76 0.67
C ILE A 14 4.97 6.45 1.58
N GLY A 15 5.89 5.67 2.18
CA GLY A 15 7.03 6.18 2.95
C GLY A 15 7.03 5.80 4.42
N ALA A 16 6.13 4.92 4.87
CA ALA A 16 6.20 4.40 6.24
C ALA A 16 7.45 3.52 6.42
N GLU A 17 8.28 3.86 7.40
CA GLU A 17 9.47 3.07 7.76
C GLU A 17 9.13 1.98 8.79
N GLU A 18 8.13 2.23 9.65
CA GLU A 18 7.66 1.27 10.65
C GLU A 18 6.16 1.37 10.87
N ILE A 19 5.52 0.25 11.24
CA ILE A 19 4.12 0.20 11.65
C ILE A 19 4.02 -0.38 13.07
N HIS A 20 3.43 0.40 13.98
CA HIS A 20 3.03 -0.10 15.30
C HIS A 20 1.56 -0.49 15.28
N TRP A 21 1.31 -1.79 15.34
CA TRP A 21 -0.04 -2.34 15.33
C TRP A 21 -0.75 -2.09 16.67
N LYS A 22 -1.99 -1.61 16.61
CA LYS A 22 -2.82 -1.35 17.80
C LYS A 22 -3.90 -2.41 17.97
N THR A 23 -4.74 -2.58 16.96
CA THR A 23 -5.92 -3.45 17.03
C THR A 23 -6.06 -4.24 15.74
N GLU A 24 -6.43 -5.52 15.86
CA GLU A 24 -6.79 -6.37 14.75
C GLU A 24 -8.12 -7.05 15.08
N SER A 25 -9.10 -6.91 14.20
CA SER A 25 -10.40 -7.54 14.28
C SER A 25 -10.67 -8.33 13.00
N GLU A 26 -11.81 -9.02 12.94
CA GLU A 26 -12.25 -9.72 11.72
C GLU A 26 -12.47 -8.75 10.55
N THR A 27 -12.84 -7.50 10.82
CA THR A 27 -13.24 -6.52 9.80
C THR A 27 -12.26 -5.37 9.63
N SER A 28 -11.25 -5.24 10.48
CA SER A 28 -10.32 -4.13 10.41
C SER A 28 -8.95 -4.41 11.00
N ILE A 29 -7.95 -3.63 10.56
CA ILE A 29 -6.62 -3.52 11.17
C ILE A 29 -6.33 -2.04 11.41
N ALA A 30 -5.91 -1.71 12.62
CA ALA A 30 -5.51 -0.36 13.00
C ALA A 30 -4.08 -0.33 13.55
N GLY A 31 -3.41 0.78 13.34
CA GLY A 31 -2.05 0.99 13.78
C GLY A 31 -1.61 2.45 13.61
N THR A 32 -0.31 2.64 13.77
CA THR A 32 0.36 3.93 13.57
C THR A 32 1.52 3.70 12.62
N VAL A 33 1.58 4.49 11.54
CA VAL A 33 2.78 4.57 10.69
C VAL A 33 3.77 5.54 11.31
N PHE A 34 5.04 5.22 11.20
CA PHE A 34 6.18 6.07 11.55
C PHE A 34 6.98 6.33 10.29
N TYR A 35 7.19 7.60 9.95
CA TYR A 35 7.97 7.99 8.76
C TYR A 35 9.46 8.14 9.07
N GLU A 36 9.81 8.33 10.34
CA GLU A 36 11.20 8.41 10.79
C GLU A 36 11.38 7.65 12.12
N ILE A 37 12.29 6.67 12.13
CA ILE A 37 12.54 5.83 13.31
C ILE A 37 13.09 6.69 14.45
N GLY A 38 12.41 6.66 15.59
CA GLY A 38 12.79 7.40 16.80
C GLY A 38 12.27 8.83 16.85
N ASN A 39 11.55 9.29 15.83
CA ASN A 39 10.84 10.57 15.83
C ASN A 39 9.33 10.33 16.03
N SER A 40 8.84 10.59 17.24
CA SER A 40 7.42 10.40 17.57
C SER A 40 6.49 11.49 17.02
N GLU A 41 7.03 12.56 16.43
CA GLU A 41 6.22 13.66 15.86
C GLU A 41 5.81 13.35 14.42
N GLU A 42 6.60 12.56 13.69
CA GLU A 42 6.34 12.18 12.29
C GLU A 42 5.59 10.84 12.22
N THR A 43 4.35 10.84 12.72
CA THR A 43 3.49 9.65 12.79
C THR A 43 2.08 9.93 12.30
N GLN A 44 1.39 8.89 11.85
CA GLN A 44 -0.02 8.97 11.48
C GLN A 44 -0.75 7.69 11.89
N ASP A 45 -1.86 7.85 12.60
CA ASP A 45 -2.75 6.74 12.93
C ASP A 45 -3.61 6.37 11.72
N PHE A 46 -3.92 5.08 11.59
CA PHE A 46 -4.76 4.57 10.50
C PHE A 46 -5.69 3.45 10.96
N VAL A 47 -6.73 3.22 10.17
CA VAL A 47 -7.59 2.04 10.24
C VAL A 47 -7.93 1.57 8.83
N TRP A 48 -7.62 0.32 8.52
CA TRP A 48 -8.00 -0.31 7.26
C TRP A 48 -9.16 -1.28 7.49
N HIS A 49 -10.31 -1.00 6.86
CA HIS A 49 -11.52 -1.82 6.94
C HIS A 49 -11.52 -2.90 5.86
N ALA A 50 -10.85 -4.02 6.13
CA ALA A 50 -10.80 -5.18 5.24
C ALA A 50 -10.85 -6.49 6.01
N GLN A 51 -11.67 -7.43 5.53
CA GLN A 51 -11.69 -8.81 6.03
C GLN A 51 -10.58 -9.65 5.38
N GLU A 52 -10.28 -10.83 5.92
CA GLU A 52 -9.22 -11.68 5.36
C GLU A 52 -9.51 -12.19 3.93
N TYR A 53 -10.77 -12.12 3.47
CA TYR A 53 -11.15 -12.44 2.09
C TYR A 53 -11.22 -11.21 1.16
N ASP A 54 -11.19 -10.00 1.72
CA ASP A 54 -11.20 -8.74 0.94
C ASP A 54 -9.79 -8.29 0.54
N ILE A 55 -8.77 -9.06 0.93
CA ILE A 55 -7.37 -8.73 0.69
C ILE A 55 -7.13 -8.71 -0.82
N PRO A 56 -6.40 -7.70 -1.33
CA PRO A 56 -6.02 -7.66 -2.72
C PRO A 56 -5.29 -8.93 -3.15
N SER A 57 -5.43 -9.29 -4.43
CA SER A 57 -4.78 -10.47 -4.99
C SER A 57 -3.26 -10.43 -4.81
N ASP A 58 -2.61 -11.59 -4.88
CA ASP A 58 -1.14 -11.69 -4.79
C ASP A 58 -0.42 -10.79 -5.82
N LYS A 59 -1.02 -10.56 -7.00
CA LYS A 59 -0.47 -9.64 -8.01
C LYS A 59 -0.49 -8.18 -7.54
N VAL A 60 -1.53 -7.77 -6.82
CA VAL A 60 -1.64 -6.41 -6.28
C VAL A 60 -0.65 -6.23 -5.13
N LEU A 61 -0.48 -7.25 -4.28
CA LEU A 61 0.59 -7.27 -3.28
C LEU A 61 1.97 -7.12 -3.93
N LEU A 62 2.29 -7.94 -4.93
CA LEU A 62 3.57 -7.87 -5.66
C LEU A 62 3.80 -6.51 -6.33
N LEU A 63 2.73 -5.82 -6.74
CA LEU A 63 2.84 -4.47 -7.29
C LEU A 63 3.15 -3.45 -6.18
N ALA A 64 2.49 -3.54 -5.01
CA ALA A 64 2.81 -2.70 -3.85
C ALA A 64 4.26 -2.92 -3.39
N GLU A 65 4.71 -4.18 -3.30
CA GLU A 65 6.10 -4.53 -3.01
C GLU A 65 7.07 -3.89 -4.00
N LEU A 66 6.78 -3.96 -5.32
CA LEU A 66 7.63 -3.36 -6.34
C LEU A 66 7.79 -1.85 -6.11
N LEU A 67 6.68 -1.15 -5.84
CA LEU A 67 6.67 0.30 -5.60
C LEU A 67 7.48 0.66 -4.35
N HIS A 68 7.33 -0.14 -3.29
CA HIS A 68 8.05 0.02 -2.03
C HIS A 68 9.56 -0.23 -2.19
N GLU A 69 9.96 -1.42 -2.65
CA GLU A 69 11.36 -1.84 -2.80
C GLU A 69 12.17 -0.86 -3.67
N ASN A 70 11.54 -0.33 -4.72
CA ASN A 70 12.20 0.53 -5.70
C ASN A 70 11.95 2.02 -5.49
N LYS A 71 11.25 2.40 -4.40
CA LYS A 71 10.91 3.78 -4.05
C LYS A 71 10.31 4.55 -5.23
N LEU A 72 9.32 3.94 -5.88
CA LEU A 72 8.72 4.46 -7.12
C LEU A 72 7.58 5.45 -6.87
N LEU A 73 7.35 5.86 -5.63
CA LEU A 73 6.41 6.93 -5.29
C LEU A 73 7.14 8.20 -4.88
N SER A 74 6.53 9.34 -5.21
CA SER A 74 6.80 10.64 -4.60
C SER A 74 5.56 11.00 -3.81
N LEU A 75 5.61 10.79 -2.49
CA LEU A 75 4.42 10.75 -1.62
C LEU A 75 3.48 9.60 -2.05
N ASP A 76 2.32 9.93 -2.59
CA ASP A 76 1.29 9.00 -3.08
C ASP A 76 1.34 8.75 -4.60
N LYS A 77 2.18 9.51 -5.31
CA LYS A 77 2.19 9.51 -6.78
C LYS A 77 3.30 8.64 -7.37
N ILE A 78 2.93 7.74 -8.28
CA ILE A 78 3.86 6.93 -9.07
C ILE A 78 4.75 7.83 -9.95
N THR A 79 6.06 7.65 -9.86
CA THR A 79 7.06 8.52 -10.51
C THR A 79 7.51 8.04 -11.90
N VAL A 80 7.25 6.78 -12.22
CA VAL A 80 7.57 6.18 -13.51
C VAL A 80 6.35 6.15 -14.43
N SER A 81 6.58 6.12 -15.74
CA SER A 81 5.49 5.95 -16.70
C SER A 81 4.83 4.57 -16.54
N ARG A 82 3.54 4.48 -16.89
CA ARG A 82 2.82 3.20 -16.89
C ARG A 82 3.51 2.08 -17.68
N GLN A 83 4.08 2.42 -18.83
CA GLN A 83 4.80 1.47 -19.68
C GLN A 83 6.07 0.96 -18.99
N GLU A 84 6.75 1.81 -18.22
CA GLU A 84 7.92 1.42 -17.46
C GLU A 84 7.55 0.57 -16.24
N LEU A 85 6.51 0.98 -15.50
CA LEU A 85 5.98 0.20 -14.38
C LEU A 85 5.56 -1.21 -14.83
N HIS A 86 4.90 -1.32 -15.98
CA HIS A 86 4.50 -2.61 -16.57
C HIS A 86 5.72 -3.52 -16.85
N LYS A 87 6.80 -2.96 -17.41
CA LYS A 87 8.04 -3.72 -17.67
C LYS A 87 8.70 -4.19 -16.38
N LEU A 88 8.83 -3.30 -15.40
CA LEU A 88 9.38 -3.63 -14.08
C LEU A 88 8.56 -4.73 -13.39
N PHE A 89 7.23 -4.63 -13.48
CA PHE A 89 6.33 -5.62 -12.91
C PHE A 89 6.44 -6.99 -13.61
N CYS A 90 6.48 -7.03 -14.95
CA CYS A 90 6.74 -8.26 -15.70
C CYS A 90 8.08 -8.91 -15.31
N ALA A 91 9.11 -8.09 -15.08
CA ALA A 91 10.41 -8.57 -14.62
C ALA A 91 10.33 -9.18 -13.20
N LYS A 92 9.60 -8.55 -12.26
CA LYS A 92 9.40 -9.06 -10.89
C LYS A 92 8.65 -10.39 -10.87
N ILE A 93 7.60 -10.54 -11.68
CA ILE A 93 6.78 -11.77 -11.71
C ILE A 93 7.36 -12.88 -12.60
N GLY A 94 8.39 -12.59 -13.39
CA GLY A 94 9.10 -13.58 -14.21
C GLY A 94 8.37 -14.03 -15.48
N TYR A 95 7.33 -13.29 -15.93
CA TYR A 95 6.63 -13.56 -17.18
C TYR A 95 6.05 -12.28 -17.79
N ILE A 96 5.72 -12.34 -19.09
CA ILE A 96 5.12 -11.22 -19.82
C ILE A 96 3.60 -11.23 -19.57
N MET A 97 3.12 -10.26 -18.81
CA MET A 97 1.71 -9.99 -18.59
C MET A 97 1.16 -9.08 -19.70
N SER A 98 -0.09 -9.28 -20.12
CA SER A 98 -0.73 -8.36 -21.07
C SER A 98 -0.97 -6.98 -20.43
N GLU A 99 -1.11 -5.94 -21.25
CA GLU A 99 -1.40 -4.59 -20.75
C GLU A 99 -2.77 -4.53 -20.03
N GLU A 100 -3.77 -5.25 -20.52
CA GLU A 100 -5.11 -5.31 -19.92
C GLU A 100 -5.10 -5.95 -18.53
N GLU A 101 -4.37 -7.07 -18.39
CA GLU A 101 -4.19 -7.71 -17.08
C GLU A 101 -3.44 -6.79 -16.12
N PHE A 102 -2.38 -6.12 -16.59
CA PHE A 102 -1.61 -5.19 -15.77
C PHE A 102 -2.46 -4.00 -15.33
N LEU A 103 -3.26 -3.40 -16.23
CA LEU A 103 -4.18 -2.32 -15.90
C LEU A 103 -5.19 -2.75 -14.84
N SER A 104 -5.67 -3.99 -14.88
CA SER A 104 -6.58 -4.51 -13.86
C SER A 104 -5.92 -4.58 -12.48
N VAL A 105 -4.66 -5.03 -12.43
CA VAL A 105 -3.86 -5.05 -11.18
C VAL A 105 -3.59 -3.63 -10.68
N LEU A 106 -3.19 -2.72 -11.57
CA LEU A 106 -2.88 -1.34 -11.22
C LEU A 106 -4.12 -0.60 -10.72
N ASN A 107 -5.27 -0.76 -11.38
CA ASN A 107 -6.52 -0.15 -10.93
C ASN A 107 -6.97 -0.71 -9.59
N ALA A 108 -6.79 -2.02 -9.34
CA ALA A 108 -7.09 -2.62 -8.05
C ALA A 108 -6.20 -2.07 -6.93
N LEU A 109 -4.91 -1.81 -7.20
CA LEU A 109 -4.02 -1.13 -6.25
C LEU A 109 -4.49 0.31 -5.96
N LYS A 110 -4.83 1.06 -7.01
CA LYS A 110 -5.26 2.46 -6.89
C LYS A 110 -6.63 2.62 -6.20
N SER A 111 -7.44 1.57 -6.17
CA SER A 111 -8.71 1.56 -5.43
C SER A 111 -8.55 1.27 -3.95
N ILE A 112 -7.34 0.99 -3.48
CA ILE A 112 -7.09 0.79 -2.05
C ILE A 112 -7.04 2.15 -1.37
N GLU A 113 -7.92 2.29 -0.39
CA GLU A 113 -8.00 3.44 0.49
C GLU A 113 -7.79 2.95 1.92
N VAL A 114 -6.84 3.56 2.64
CA VAL A 114 -6.58 3.28 4.05
C VAL A 114 -6.85 4.56 4.84
N PRO A 115 -8.01 4.67 5.52
CA PRO A 115 -8.33 5.82 6.35
C PRO A 115 -7.25 6.18 7.38
N MET A 116 -6.90 7.46 7.41
CA MET A 116 -6.14 8.11 8.46
C MET A 116 -7.07 8.45 9.63
N VAL A 117 -6.57 8.38 10.85
CA VAL A 117 -7.34 8.63 12.06
C VAL A 117 -6.68 9.74 12.87
N ASP A 118 -7.36 10.87 13.04
CA ASP A 118 -6.91 11.95 13.91
C ASP A 118 -7.88 12.15 15.06
N ASN A 119 -7.36 12.20 16.30
CA ASN A 119 -8.17 12.36 17.51
C ASN A 119 -9.32 11.34 17.60
N GLY A 120 -9.07 10.11 17.13
CA GLY A 120 -10.04 9.01 17.14
C GLY A 120 -11.14 9.09 16.06
N LYS A 121 -10.98 9.94 15.04
CA LYS A 121 -11.91 10.06 13.91
C LYS A 121 -11.18 9.89 12.59
N GLU A 122 -11.83 9.22 11.64
CA GLU A 122 -11.33 9.15 10.26
C GLU A 122 -11.40 10.55 9.61
N THR A 123 -10.29 10.99 9.01
CA THR A 123 -10.12 12.37 8.51
C THR A 123 -9.74 12.43 7.04
N ASP A 124 -8.68 11.73 6.67
CA ASP A 124 -8.15 11.62 5.30
C ASP A 124 -7.89 10.15 4.96
N ILE A 125 -7.31 9.87 3.79
CA ILE A 125 -7.01 8.53 3.31
C ILE A 125 -5.59 8.45 2.75
N PHE A 126 -4.90 7.35 3.02
CA PHE A 126 -3.77 6.92 2.22
C PHE A 126 -4.28 6.25 0.94
N PHE A 127 -3.76 6.66 -0.20
CA PHE A 127 -4.04 6.07 -1.51
C PHE A 127 -2.81 6.18 -2.41
N ILE A 128 -2.80 5.47 -3.53
CA ILE A 128 -1.74 5.54 -4.56
C ILE A 128 -2.38 5.97 -5.88
N HIS A 129 -1.73 6.88 -6.60
CA HIS A 129 -2.20 7.31 -7.93
C HIS A 129 -1.05 7.51 -8.94
N GLU A 130 -1.39 7.72 -10.22
CA GLU A 130 -0.46 8.03 -11.32
C GLU A 130 -0.39 9.54 -11.60
#